data_AF-A0A517PDU5-F1
#
_entry.id   AF-A0A517PDU5-F1
#
_cell.length_a   1.000
_cell.length_b   1.000
_cell.length_c   1.000
_cell.angle_alpha   90.00
_cell.angle_beta   90.00
_cell.angle_gamma   90.00
#
_symmetry.space_group_name_H-M   'P 1'
#
loop_
_entity.id
_entity.type
_entity.pdbx_description
1 polymer ?
#
loop_
_entity_poly.entity_id
_entity_poly.type
_entity_poly.pdbx_seq_one_letter_code
_entity_poly.pdbx_strand_id
1 'polypeptide(L)'
;MRTRLAAAVALIAAWTGAGCSEAPRPRTLSVRADAATPLSERDFADFLRLAETLGPERMQPLAAALPTAADWPAESTRTVAVLAAEQERDVRERLRGSDFAAALATTPRAPGWLEELGMSAERFASIGAAIGLATAANDLPDERELKRLRGEAIRRMAPLADDHRLFGRLLEADAAAVRRQAAWIPRAALLEALLECPPENRRLARVYGDRLAEALPEGFDHTALDRLLTDRERAAIPFHETNPERDDARLYWNGAAVVVGPVAD
;
A
#
# COMPACT_ATOMS: atom_id res chain seq x y z
N MET A 1 -25.62 -68.15 59.17
CA MET A 1 -24.47 -68.81 59.82
C MET A 1 -23.18 -68.18 59.29
N ARG A 2 -22.36 -67.64 60.20
CA ARG A 2 -20.89 -67.65 60.17
C ARG A 2 -20.18 -66.88 59.03
N THR A 3 -19.72 -65.64 59.30
CA THR A 3 -18.34 -65.26 59.72
C THR A 3 -17.35 -65.22 58.54
N ARG A 4 -16.39 -64.31 58.37
CA ARG A 4 -15.88 -63.10 59.06
C ARG A 4 -14.61 -62.71 58.27
N LEU A 5 -14.22 -61.42 58.34
CA LEU A 5 -12.83 -60.90 58.20
C LEU A 5 -12.14 -61.04 56.82
N ALA A 6 -11.20 -60.19 56.39
CA ALA A 6 -10.67 -58.90 56.84
C ALA A 6 -9.70 -58.35 55.77
N ALA A 7 -9.59 -57.01 55.74
CA ALA A 7 -8.38 -56.18 55.63
C ALA A 7 -7.40 -56.25 54.44
N ALA A 8 -7.14 -55.07 53.84
CA ALA A 8 -5.83 -54.46 53.52
C ALA A 8 -6.08 -53.29 52.52
N VAL A 9 -6.11 -52.02 52.95
CA VAL A 9 -4.99 -51.05 52.92
C VAL A 9 -4.20 -51.05 51.61
N ALA A 10 -4.41 -50.01 50.79
CA ALA A 10 -3.34 -49.39 50.00
C ALA A 10 -3.69 -47.92 49.69
N LEU A 11 -2.91 -47.06 50.32
CA LEU A 11 -2.76 -45.64 50.10
C LEU A 11 -1.97 -45.44 48.80
N ILE A 12 -2.49 -44.73 47.80
CA ILE A 12 -1.63 -44.04 46.81
C ILE A 12 -2.14 -42.61 46.62
N ALA A 13 -1.22 -41.70 46.94
CA ALA A 13 -1.34 -40.27 46.82
C ALA A 13 -1.27 -39.79 45.36
N ALA A 14 -1.94 -38.65 45.15
CA ALA A 14 -1.59 -37.55 44.26
C ALA A 14 -0.75 -37.86 43.01
N TRP A 15 -1.38 -37.74 41.84
CA TRP A 15 -0.73 -37.16 40.67
C TRP A 15 -1.52 -35.95 40.20
N THR A 16 -0.91 -34.79 40.42
CA THR A 16 -1.15 -33.52 39.76
C THR A 16 -1.13 -33.69 38.26
N GLY A 17 -2.29 -33.58 37.64
CA GLY A 17 -2.46 -33.39 36.21
C GLY A 17 -3.10 -32.04 35.95
N ALA A 18 -2.46 -30.96 36.40
CA ALA A 18 -2.65 -29.66 35.77
C ALA A 18 -2.05 -29.75 34.36
N GLY A 19 -2.77 -30.44 33.47
CA GLY A 19 -2.58 -30.29 32.06
C GLY A 19 -3.04 -28.88 31.72
N CYS A 20 -2.09 -27.92 31.78
CA CYS A 20 -2.16 -26.79 30.89
C CYS A 20 -2.29 -27.37 29.48
N SER A 21 -3.51 -27.55 29.00
CA SER A 21 -3.77 -27.52 27.59
C SER A 21 -3.41 -26.10 27.18
N GLU A 22 -2.13 -25.87 26.88
CA GLU A 22 -1.74 -24.73 26.07
C GLU A 22 -2.59 -24.89 24.81
N ALA A 23 -3.65 -24.07 24.73
CA ALA A 23 -4.52 -24.06 23.57
C ALA A 23 -3.60 -23.98 22.35
N PRO A 24 -3.78 -24.84 21.34
CA PRO A 24 -2.88 -24.85 20.19
C PRO A 24 -2.80 -23.42 19.67
N ARG A 25 -1.62 -22.81 19.80
CA ARG A 25 -1.42 -21.42 19.40
C ARG A 25 -1.93 -21.31 17.96
N PRO A 26 -2.82 -20.36 17.66
CA PRO A 26 -3.35 -20.23 16.30
C PRO A 26 -2.16 -20.14 15.36
N ARG A 27 -2.08 -21.03 14.37
CA ARG A 27 -1.00 -21.00 13.39
C ARG A 27 -0.99 -19.62 12.77
N THR A 28 0.10 -18.87 12.97
CA THR A 28 0.26 -17.56 12.35
C THR A 28 0.24 -17.75 10.83
N LEU A 29 -0.81 -17.25 10.18
CA LEU A 29 -0.87 -17.22 8.73
C LEU A 29 0.08 -16.12 8.26
N SER A 30 1.25 -16.52 7.77
CA SER A 30 2.26 -15.62 7.20
C SER A 30 2.05 -15.34 5.71
N VAL A 31 1.07 -16.00 5.08
CA VAL A 31 0.79 -15.82 3.66
C VAL A 31 0.17 -14.44 3.46
N ARG A 32 0.94 -13.57 2.79
CA ARG A 32 0.48 -12.27 2.29
C ARG A 32 -0.70 -12.47 1.36
N ALA A 33 -1.71 -11.61 1.48
CA ALA A 33 -2.76 -11.53 0.47
C ALA A 33 -2.19 -10.77 -0.74
N ASP A 34 -2.16 -11.38 -1.92
CA ASP A 34 -1.95 -10.59 -3.14
C ASP A 34 -3.22 -9.77 -3.43
N ALA A 35 -3.09 -8.63 -4.10
CA ALA A 35 -4.23 -7.76 -4.46
C ALA A 35 -5.34 -8.51 -5.24
N ALA A 36 -4.96 -9.54 -6.01
CA ALA A 36 -5.85 -10.41 -6.76
C ALA A 36 -6.47 -11.56 -5.92
N THR A 37 -6.13 -11.67 -4.64
CA THR A 37 -6.66 -12.73 -3.75
C THR A 37 -8.02 -12.30 -3.18
N PRO A 38 -9.08 -13.09 -3.38
CA PRO A 38 -10.36 -12.84 -2.72
C PRO A 38 -10.21 -12.95 -1.20
N LEU A 39 -10.61 -11.91 -0.49
CA LEU A 39 -10.66 -11.85 0.96
C LEU A 39 -11.96 -12.49 1.45
N SER A 40 -11.87 -13.20 2.56
CA SER A 40 -13.05 -13.71 3.25
C SER A 40 -13.71 -12.63 4.11
N GLU A 41 -14.98 -12.84 4.48
CA GLU A 41 -15.66 -11.99 5.48
C GLU A 41 -14.91 -11.95 6.80
N ARG A 42 -14.28 -13.07 7.17
CA ARG A 42 -13.44 -13.15 8.35
C ARG A 42 -12.20 -12.26 8.24
N ASP A 43 -11.51 -12.25 7.10
CA ASP A 43 -10.33 -11.38 6.91
C ASP A 43 -10.72 -9.90 7.10
N PHE A 44 -11.87 -9.48 6.56
CA PHE A 44 -12.40 -8.13 6.75
C PHE A 44 -12.75 -7.83 8.21
N ALA A 45 -13.44 -8.74 8.89
CA ALA A 45 -13.85 -8.55 10.28
C ALA A 45 -12.64 -8.50 11.24
N ASP A 46 -11.68 -9.40 11.04
CA ASP A 46 -10.43 -9.46 11.81
C ASP A 46 -9.58 -8.20 11.57
N PHE A 47 -9.53 -7.71 10.31
CA PHE A 47 -8.86 -6.45 9.98
C PHE A 47 -9.51 -5.26 10.70
N LEU A 48 -10.82 -5.08 10.55
CA LEU A 48 -11.56 -3.97 11.15
C LEU A 48 -11.41 -3.94 12.67
N ARG A 49 -11.51 -5.10 13.33
CA ARG A 49 -11.35 -5.20 14.78
C ARG A 49 -10.01 -4.63 15.26
N LEU A 50 -8.92 -4.94 14.54
CA LEU A 50 -7.60 -4.43 14.88
C LEU A 50 -7.41 -2.97 14.45
N ALA A 51 -7.93 -2.57 13.29
CA ALA A 51 -7.89 -1.18 12.83
C ALA A 51 -8.59 -0.23 13.83
N GLU A 52 -9.78 -0.61 14.31
CA GLU A 52 -10.54 0.10 15.35
C GLU A 52 -9.75 0.19 16.67
N THR A 53 -9.02 -0.88 17.03
CA THR A 53 -8.18 -0.91 18.24
C THR A 53 -6.93 -0.03 18.11
N LEU A 54 -6.33 0.00 16.92
CA LEU A 54 -5.16 0.83 16.62
C LEU A 54 -5.52 2.32 16.56
N GLY A 55 -6.71 2.62 16.05
CA GLY A 55 -7.16 3.98 15.78
C GLY A 55 -6.53 4.59 14.52
N PRO A 56 -7.17 5.63 13.95
CA PRO A 56 -6.80 6.18 12.64
C PRO A 56 -5.38 6.74 12.58
N GLU A 57 -4.86 7.32 13.67
CA GLU A 57 -3.49 7.86 13.73
C GLU A 57 -2.43 6.80 13.42
N ARG A 58 -2.58 5.60 13.98
CA ARG A 58 -1.63 4.50 13.77
C ARG A 58 -1.81 3.82 12.42
N MET A 59 -2.98 4.00 11.81
CA MET A 59 -3.30 3.51 10.47
C MET A 59 -2.80 4.46 9.36
N GLN A 60 -2.37 5.69 9.68
CA GLN A 60 -1.87 6.69 8.71
C GLN A 60 -0.81 6.17 7.73
N PRO A 61 0.22 5.40 8.13
CA PRO A 61 1.23 4.93 7.18
C PRO A 61 0.66 3.99 6.11
N LEU A 62 -0.50 3.36 6.36
CA LEU A 62 -1.20 2.56 5.37
C LEU A 62 -1.86 3.42 4.28
N ALA A 63 -2.31 4.64 4.59
CA ALA A 63 -2.84 5.59 3.61
C ALA A 63 -1.76 6.24 2.73
N ALA A 64 -0.51 6.25 3.18
CA ALA A 64 0.63 6.80 2.44
C ALA A 64 1.13 5.89 1.29
N ALA A 65 0.39 4.84 0.93
CA ALA A 65 0.89 3.72 0.14
C ALA A 65 1.14 3.99 -1.36
N LEU A 66 0.84 5.18 -1.88
CA LEU A 66 1.26 5.48 -3.26
C LEU A 66 2.71 5.93 -3.37
N PRO A 67 3.53 5.20 -4.14
CA PRO A 67 4.88 5.65 -4.43
C PRO A 67 4.82 6.96 -5.22
N THR A 68 5.61 7.93 -4.77
CA THR A 68 5.88 9.18 -5.47
C THR A 68 6.66 8.95 -6.76
N ALA A 69 6.87 10.03 -7.53
CA ALA A 69 7.74 10.00 -8.70
C ALA A 69 9.13 9.44 -8.36
N ALA A 70 9.77 8.82 -9.34
CA ALA A 70 11.10 8.24 -9.21
C ALA A 70 12.12 9.30 -8.75
N ASP A 71 12.63 9.15 -7.53
CA ASP A 71 13.68 9.99 -6.96
C ASP A 71 15.05 9.31 -7.15
N TRP A 72 15.46 9.19 -8.42
CA TRP A 72 16.72 8.56 -8.75
C TRP A 72 17.89 9.55 -8.56
N PRO A 73 18.92 9.16 -7.78
CA PRO A 73 20.05 10.04 -7.48
C PRO A 73 20.81 10.40 -8.76
N ALA A 74 21.24 11.66 -8.84
CA ALA A 74 21.94 12.18 -10.02
C ALA A 74 23.28 11.47 -10.25
N GLU A 75 23.92 10.94 -9.20
CA GLU A 75 25.20 10.23 -9.30
C GLU A 75 25.02 8.72 -9.54
N SER A 76 23.81 8.25 -9.85
CA SER A 76 23.53 6.82 -10.00
C SER A 76 24.43 6.15 -11.04
N THR A 77 25.12 5.10 -10.62
CA THR A 77 25.95 4.24 -11.48
C THR A 77 25.16 3.11 -12.12
N ARG A 78 23.84 3.07 -11.91
CA ARG A 78 22.93 2.08 -12.51
C ARG A 78 22.41 2.56 -13.86
N THR A 79 22.04 1.62 -14.72
CA THR A 79 21.35 1.94 -15.97
C THR A 79 19.90 2.35 -15.69
N VAL A 80 19.30 3.08 -16.62
CA VAL A 80 17.87 3.45 -16.55
C VAL A 80 16.99 2.21 -16.42
N ALA A 81 17.24 1.16 -17.21
CA ALA A 81 16.49 -0.09 -17.14
C ALA A 81 16.55 -0.76 -15.76
N VAL A 82 17.72 -0.79 -15.11
CA VAL A 82 17.88 -1.36 -13.77
C VAL A 82 17.11 -0.52 -12.74
N LEU A 83 17.24 0.80 -12.79
CA LEU A 83 16.52 1.70 -11.87
C LEU A 83 15.00 1.59 -12.04
N ALA A 84 14.53 1.47 -13.29
CA ALA A 84 13.11 1.26 -13.57
C ALA A 84 12.60 -0.07 -12.99
N ALA A 85 13.35 -1.16 -13.17
CA ALA A 85 12.97 -2.47 -12.62
C ALA A 85 12.98 -2.49 -11.08
N GLU A 86 13.96 -1.84 -10.46
CA GLU A 86 14.01 -1.68 -9.00
C GLU A 86 12.82 -0.85 -8.49
N GLN A 87 12.53 0.28 -9.15
CA GLN A 87 11.37 1.10 -8.84
C GLN A 87 10.07 0.30 -8.96
N GLU A 88 9.89 -0.48 -10.03
CA GLU A 88 8.71 -1.35 -10.20
C GLU A 88 8.56 -2.34 -9.05
N ARG A 89 9.65 -2.98 -8.62
CA ARG A 89 9.63 -3.91 -7.49
C ARG A 89 9.25 -3.19 -6.20
N ASP A 90 9.87 -2.06 -5.93
CA ASP A 90 9.65 -1.30 -4.69
C ASP A 90 8.22 -0.74 -4.64
N VAL A 91 7.69 -0.29 -5.79
CA VAL A 91 6.26 0.08 -5.94
C VAL A 91 5.35 -1.09 -5.61
N ARG A 92 5.60 -2.28 -6.16
CA ARG A 92 4.76 -3.47 -5.90
C ARG A 92 4.78 -3.87 -4.42
N GLU A 93 5.94 -3.80 -3.76
CA GLU A 93 6.04 -4.09 -2.33
C GLU A 93 5.30 -3.06 -1.47
N ARG A 94 5.39 -1.76 -1.82
CA ARG A 94 4.64 -0.70 -1.15
C ARG A 94 3.13 -0.83 -1.32
N LEU A 95 2.66 -1.18 -2.52
CA LEU A 95 1.25 -1.48 -2.78
C LEU A 95 0.73 -2.68 -1.98
N ARG A 96 1.61 -3.55 -1.47
CA ARG A 96 1.27 -4.64 -0.55
C ARG A 96 1.33 -4.23 0.93
N GLY A 97 1.63 -2.96 1.22
CA GLY A 97 1.73 -2.42 2.57
C GLY A 97 3.04 -2.78 3.29
N SER A 98 4.15 -3.03 2.58
CA SER A 98 5.44 -3.40 3.21
C SER A 98 5.90 -2.41 4.28
N ASP A 99 5.79 -1.12 3.99
CA ASP A 99 6.24 -0.05 4.88
C ASP A 99 5.35 0.02 6.13
N PHE A 100 4.04 -0.21 5.96
CA PHE A 100 3.09 -0.32 7.06
C PHE A 100 3.32 -1.57 7.91
N ALA A 101 3.61 -2.72 7.30
CA ALA A 101 3.95 -3.95 8.02
C ALA A 101 5.19 -3.74 8.93
N ALA A 102 6.22 -3.07 8.41
CA ALA A 102 7.42 -2.74 9.18
C ALA A 102 7.12 -1.76 10.35
N ALA A 103 6.31 -0.73 10.11
CA ALA A 103 5.87 0.19 11.16
C ALA A 103 5.02 -0.52 12.24
N LEU A 104 4.13 -1.42 11.83
CA LEU A 104 3.27 -2.17 12.74
C LEU A 104 4.08 -3.14 13.61
N ALA A 105 5.11 -3.78 13.06
CA ALA A 105 6.00 -4.68 13.79
C ALA A 105 6.76 -3.99 14.93
N THR A 106 7.01 -2.68 14.80
CA THR A 106 7.69 -1.87 15.83
C THR A 106 6.72 -1.14 16.77
N THR A 107 5.41 -1.19 16.50
CA THR A 107 4.39 -0.53 17.30
C THR A 107 4.15 -1.29 18.62
N PRO A 108 4.21 -0.62 19.79
CA PRO A 108 3.95 -1.28 21.06
C PRO A 108 2.59 -1.97 21.09
N ARG A 109 2.58 -3.22 21.56
CA ARG A 109 1.41 -4.12 21.70
C ARG A 109 0.83 -4.67 20.39
N ALA A 110 1.15 -4.10 19.23
CA ALA A 110 0.65 -4.60 17.94
C ALA A 110 1.03 -6.06 17.67
N PRO A 111 2.26 -6.54 17.96
CA PRO A 111 2.58 -7.96 17.80
C PRO A 111 1.69 -8.89 18.63
N GLY A 112 1.29 -8.49 19.85
CA GLY A 112 0.41 -9.28 20.70
C GLY A 112 -1.01 -9.37 20.13
N TRP A 113 -1.56 -8.25 19.64
CA TRP A 113 -2.88 -8.26 18.99
C TRP A 113 -2.91 -9.08 17.70
N LEU A 114 -1.83 -9.02 16.93
CA LEU A 114 -1.64 -9.83 15.73
C LEU A 114 -1.54 -11.32 16.06
N GLU A 115 -0.85 -11.69 17.15
CA GLU A 115 -0.76 -13.06 17.64
C GLU A 115 -2.13 -13.59 18.09
N GLU A 116 -2.92 -12.79 18.81
CA GLU A 116 -4.32 -13.12 19.19
C GLU A 116 -5.21 -13.39 17.98
N LEU A 117 -4.92 -12.73 16.85
CA LEU A 117 -5.58 -12.91 15.56
C LEU A 117 -5.00 -14.05 14.71
N GLY A 118 -3.87 -14.65 15.11
CA GLY A 118 -3.15 -15.63 14.30
C GLY A 118 -2.65 -15.06 12.97
N MET A 119 -2.30 -13.77 12.94
CA MET A 119 -1.98 -13.02 11.74
C MET A 119 -0.56 -12.43 11.83
N SER A 120 0.19 -12.41 10.73
CA SER A 120 1.45 -11.65 10.68
C SER A 120 1.21 -10.18 10.34
N ALA A 121 2.18 -9.30 10.63
CA ALA A 121 2.09 -7.89 10.26
C ALA A 121 1.96 -7.70 8.74
N GLU A 122 2.67 -8.52 7.95
CA GLU A 122 2.59 -8.51 6.49
C GLU A 122 1.22 -8.97 5.98
N ARG A 123 0.62 -9.99 6.61
CA ARG A 123 -0.74 -10.42 6.26
C ARG A 123 -1.75 -9.32 6.59
N PHE A 124 -1.65 -8.70 7.76
CA PHE A 124 -2.54 -7.59 8.13
C PHE A 124 -2.40 -6.40 7.18
N ALA A 125 -1.18 -5.99 6.86
CA ALA A 125 -0.89 -4.90 5.94
C ALA A 125 -1.41 -5.18 4.52
N SER A 126 -1.21 -6.40 4.03
CA SER A 126 -1.69 -6.79 2.69
C SER A 126 -3.21 -6.87 2.60
N ILE A 127 -3.89 -7.33 3.66
CA ILE A 127 -5.36 -7.25 3.76
C ILE A 127 -5.80 -5.78 3.72
N GLY A 128 -5.17 -4.92 4.52
CA GLY A 128 -5.46 -3.48 4.52
C GLY A 128 -5.29 -2.84 3.15
N ALA A 129 -4.20 -3.15 2.44
CA ALA A 129 -3.97 -2.66 1.09
C ALA A 129 -5.04 -3.15 0.09
N ALA A 130 -5.42 -4.43 0.16
CA ALA A 130 -6.48 -4.99 -0.68
C ALA A 130 -7.85 -4.37 -0.38
N ILE A 131 -8.14 -4.04 0.89
CA ILE A 131 -9.35 -3.31 1.28
C ILE A 131 -9.33 -1.88 0.71
N GLY A 132 -8.24 -1.14 0.88
CA GLY A 132 -8.11 0.21 0.32
C GLY A 132 -8.27 0.23 -1.19
N LEU A 133 -7.68 -0.75 -1.87
CA LEU A 133 -7.84 -0.95 -3.32
C LEU A 133 -9.29 -1.26 -3.72
N ALA A 134 -9.97 -2.11 -2.94
CA ALA A 134 -11.37 -2.48 -3.19
C ALA A 134 -12.34 -1.31 -2.95
N THR A 135 -12.08 -0.49 -1.93
CA THR A 135 -12.79 0.77 -1.70
C THR A 135 -12.56 1.71 -2.87
N ALA A 136 -11.30 1.97 -3.24
CA ALA A 136 -10.98 2.79 -4.41
C ALA A 136 -11.72 2.31 -5.66
N ALA A 137 -11.62 1.01 -6.00
CA ALA A 137 -12.26 0.40 -7.17
C ALA A 137 -13.80 0.50 -7.21
N ASN A 138 -14.46 0.80 -6.09
CA ASN A 138 -15.90 1.07 -6.10
C ASN A 138 -16.25 2.47 -6.62
N ASP A 139 -15.32 3.41 -6.51
CA ASP A 139 -15.52 4.83 -6.85
C ASP A 139 -14.85 5.23 -8.17
N LEU A 140 -14.24 4.27 -8.88
CA LEU A 140 -13.50 4.51 -10.11
C LEU A 140 -14.34 4.58 -11.38
N PRO A 141 -13.76 5.19 -12.45
CA PRO A 141 -14.33 5.17 -13.79
C PRO A 141 -14.57 3.75 -14.34
N ASP A 142 -15.37 3.66 -15.40
CA ASP A 142 -15.63 2.42 -16.15
C ASP A 142 -14.33 1.64 -16.46
N GLU A 143 -14.40 0.30 -16.37
CA GLU A 143 -13.29 -0.62 -16.58
C GLU A 143 -12.58 -0.40 -17.92
N ARG A 144 -13.34 0.03 -18.95
CA ARG A 144 -12.80 0.41 -20.27
C ARG A 144 -11.78 1.54 -20.18
N GLU A 145 -12.04 2.54 -19.35
CA GLU A 145 -11.17 3.69 -19.16
C GLU A 145 -9.89 3.27 -18.42
N LEU A 146 -10.01 2.44 -17.38
CA LEU A 146 -8.86 1.87 -16.67
C LEU A 146 -7.95 1.06 -17.62
N LYS A 147 -8.52 0.23 -18.50
CA LYS A 147 -7.77 -0.50 -19.54
C LYS A 147 -7.06 0.44 -20.51
N ARG A 148 -7.73 1.53 -20.93
CA ARG A 148 -7.13 2.55 -21.81
C ARG A 148 -5.93 3.22 -21.15
N LEU A 149 -6.07 3.62 -19.89
CA LEU A 149 -5.01 4.26 -19.11
C LEU A 149 -3.84 3.29 -18.87
N ARG A 150 -4.10 2.03 -18.56
CA ARG A 150 -3.05 1.00 -18.43
C ARG A 150 -2.26 0.87 -19.74
N GLY A 151 -2.96 0.80 -20.87
CA GLY A 151 -2.31 0.75 -22.18
C GLY A 151 -1.46 1.98 -22.49
N GLU A 152 -1.87 3.17 -22.04
CA GLU A 152 -1.05 4.37 -22.12
C GLU A 152 0.20 4.28 -21.26
N ALA A 153 0.06 3.85 -19.99
CA ALA A 153 1.17 3.71 -19.07
C ALA A 153 2.24 2.75 -19.60
N ILE A 154 1.82 1.57 -20.10
CA ILE A 154 2.73 0.58 -20.72
C ILE A 154 3.52 1.19 -21.87
N ARG A 155 2.85 1.92 -22.78
CA ARG A 155 3.54 2.58 -23.91
C ARG A 155 4.54 3.64 -23.46
N ARG A 156 4.21 4.40 -22.41
CA ARG A 156 5.09 5.45 -21.86
C ARG A 156 6.31 4.88 -21.14
N MET A 157 6.16 3.71 -20.53
CA MET A 157 7.22 3.02 -19.80
C MET A 157 8.12 2.16 -20.68
N ALA A 158 7.62 1.70 -21.84
CA ALA A 158 8.37 0.81 -22.74
C ALA A 158 9.82 1.26 -23.01
N PRO A 159 10.12 2.56 -23.26
CA PRO A 159 11.50 3.00 -23.48
C PRO A 159 12.45 2.78 -22.30
N LEU A 160 11.93 2.71 -21.06
CA LEU A 160 12.76 2.53 -19.87
C LEU A 160 13.37 1.15 -19.80
N ALA A 161 12.64 0.11 -20.24
CA ALA A 161 13.06 -1.28 -20.12
C ALA A 161 14.31 -1.60 -20.95
N ASP A 162 14.48 -0.91 -22.08
CA ASP A 162 15.58 -1.12 -23.02
C ASP A 162 16.67 -0.02 -22.92
N ASP A 163 16.53 0.94 -22.00
CA ASP A 163 17.51 2.02 -21.83
C ASP A 163 18.69 1.57 -20.96
N HIS A 164 19.76 1.17 -21.64
CA HIS A 164 21.01 0.73 -21.03
C HIS A 164 22.00 1.86 -20.73
N ARG A 165 21.63 3.13 -20.92
CA ARG A 165 22.50 4.26 -20.55
C ARG A 165 22.58 4.36 -19.02
N LEU A 166 23.75 4.72 -18.52
CA LEU A 166 23.94 5.02 -17.09
C LEU A 166 23.21 6.30 -16.74
N PHE A 167 22.30 6.24 -15.76
CA PHE A 167 21.44 7.38 -15.43
C PHE A 167 22.25 8.61 -15.01
N GLY A 168 23.27 8.43 -14.16
CA GLY A 168 24.13 9.53 -13.72
C GLY A 168 25.09 10.08 -14.78
N ARG A 169 25.05 9.57 -16.02
CA ARG A 169 25.77 10.13 -17.18
C ARG A 169 24.85 10.83 -18.18
N LEU A 170 23.55 10.84 -17.92
CA LEU A 170 22.60 11.54 -18.78
C LEU A 170 22.77 13.05 -18.62
N LEU A 171 22.56 13.77 -19.72
CA LEU A 171 22.37 15.21 -19.67
C LEU A 171 21.08 15.51 -18.87
N GLU A 172 21.02 16.68 -18.25
CA GLU A 172 19.88 17.06 -17.40
C GLU A 172 18.52 16.91 -18.13
N ALA A 173 18.45 17.33 -19.39
CA ALA A 173 17.26 17.21 -20.21
C ALA A 173 16.82 15.74 -20.42
N ASP A 174 17.78 14.85 -20.65
CA ASP A 174 17.54 13.41 -20.83
C ASP A 174 17.14 12.76 -19.51
N ALA A 175 17.83 13.08 -18.41
CA ALA A 175 17.50 12.61 -17.07
C ALA A 175 16.08 13.06 -16.67
N ALA A 176 15.70 14.29 -16.97
CA ALA A 176 14.35 14.80 -16.73
C ALA A 176 13.31 14.07 -17.58
N ALA A 177 13.60 13.77 -18.85
CA ALA A 177 12.71 12.99 -19.72
C ALA A 177 12.50 11.57 -19.19
N VAL A 178 13.59 10.92 -18.77
CA VAL A 178 13.58 9.59 -18.15
C VAL A 178 12.77 9.60 -16.85
N ARG A 179 12.95 10.58 -15.96
CA ARG A 179 12.14 10.71 -14.73
C ARG A 179 10.65 10.91 -15.03
N ARG A 180 10.31 11.70 -16.05
CA ARG A 180 8.90 11.86 -16.49
C ARG A 180 8.30 10.55 -16.99
N GLN A 181 9.07 9.72 -17.69
CA GLN A 181 8.63 8.37 -18.08
C GLN A 181 8.49 7.46 -16.85
N ALA A 182 9.48 7.47 -15.95
CA ALA A 182 9.48 6.65 -14.74
C ALA A 182 8.34 6.99 -13.78
N ALA A 183 7.82 8.22 -13.81
CA ALA A 183 6.62 8.59 -13.07
C ALA A 183 5.36 7.77 -13.46
N TRP A 184 5.36 7.07 -14.60
CA TRP A 184 4.29 6.15 -14.97
C TRP A 184 4.35 4.79 -14.27
N ILE A 185 5.50 4.41 -13.68
CA ILE A 185 5.67 3.14 -12.96
C ILE A 185 4.63 2.95 -11.83
N PRO A 186 4.52 3.85 -10.84
CA PRO A 186 3.51 3.72 -9.77
C PRO A 186 2.07 3.74 -10.31
N ARG A 187 1.82 4.51 -11.37
CA ARG A 187 0.52 4.59 -12.04
C ARG A 187 0.12 3.25 -12.66
N ALA A 188 1.04 2.63 -13.41
CA ALA A 188 0.80 1.35 -14.06
C ALA A 188 0.49 0.26 -13.03
N ALA A 189 1.29 0.17 -11.96
CA ALA A 189 1.11 -0.84 -10.93
C ALA A 189 -0.24 -0.69 -10.21
N LEU A 190 -0.68 0.53 -9.91
CA LEU A 190 -1.99 0.75 -9.31
C LEU A 190 -3.13 0.39 -10.27
N LEU A 191 -3.04 0.81 -11.54
CA LEU A 191 -4.04 0.47 -12.57
C LEU A 191 -4.18 -1.04 -12.74
N GLU A 192 -3.06 -1.78 -12.69
CA GLU A 192 -3.06 -3.24 -12.71
C GLU A 192 -3.76 -3.81 -11.49
N ALA A 193 -3.40 -3.37 -10.29
CA ALA A 193 -4.03 -3.83 -9.05
C ALA A 193 -5.56 -3.60 -9.08
N LEU A 194 -6.02 -2.45 -9.57
CA LEU A 194 -7.44 -2.13 -9.65
C LEU A 194 -8.21 -3.00 -10.65
N LEU A 195 -7.60 -3.27 -11.81
CA LEU A 195 -8.18 -4.16 -12.82
C LEU A 195 -8.22 -5.62 -12.35
N GLU A 196 -7.29 -6.01 -11.49
CA GLU A 196 -7.20 -7.35 -10.91
C GLU A 196 -7.97 -7.49 -9.59
N CYS A 197 -8.57 -6.40 -9.08
CA CYS A 197 -9.29 -6.39 -7.81
C CYS A 197 -10.52 -7.33 -7.87
N PRO A 198 -10.58 -8.38 -7.01
CA PRO A 198 -11.67 -9.33 -7.02
C PRO A 198 -13.03 -8.68 -6.76
N PRO A 199 -14.11 -9.10 -7.47
CA PRO A 199 -15.45 -8.56 -7.23
C PRO A 199 -15.96 -8.85 -5.81
N GLU A 200 -15.48 -9.92 -5.17
CA GLU A 200 -15.77 -10.23 -3.77
C GLU A 200 -15.23 -9.16 -2.82
N ASN A 201 -13.99 -8.70 -3.03
CA ASN A 201 -13.37 -7.66 -2.21
C ASN A 201 -14.14 -6.35 -2.35
N ARG A 202 -14.50 -5.99 -3.59
CA ARG A 202 -15.33 -4.82 -3.90
C ARG A 202 -16.68 -4.88 -3.20
N ARG A 203 -17.35 -6.05 -3.24
CA ARG A 203 -18.63 -6.28 -2.56
C ARG A 203 -18.48 -6.09 -1.05
N LEU A 204 -17.47 -6.72 -0.43
CA LEU A 204 -17.22 -6.61 1.00
C LEU A 204 -16.90 -5.18 1.42
N ALA A 205 -16.07 -4.46 0.66
CA ALA A 205 -15.79 -3.05 0.91
C ALA A 205 -17.05 -2.19 0.94
N ARG A 206 -18.05 -2.45 0.07
CA ARG A 206 -19.35 -1.76 0.15
C ARG A 206 -20.15 -2.13 1.39
N VAL A 207 -20.18 -3.42 1.74
CA VAL A 207 -20.93 -3.91 2.91
C VAL A 207 -20.37 -3.32 4.21
N TYR A 208 -19.05 -3.19 4.31
CA TYR A 208 -18.36 -2.66 5.48
C TYR A 208 -18.05 -1.16 5.39
N GLY A 209 -18.57 -0.45 4.37
CA GLY A 209 -18.16 0.92 4.02
C GLY A 209 -18.17 1.91 5.19
N ASP A 210 -19.28 1.98 5.93
CA ASP A 210 -19.41 2.91 7.06
C ASP A 210 -18.38 2.64 8.17
N ARG A 211 -18.13 1.35 8.47
CA ARG A 211 -17.12 0.96 9.48
C ARG A 211 -15.70 1.23 9.00
N LEU A 212 -15.44 1.04 7.71
CA LEU A 212 -14.16 1.36 7.11
C LEU A 212 -13.87 2.86 7.20
N ALA A 213 -14.85 3.70 6.90
CA ALA A 213 -14.73 5.15 6.98
C ALA A 213 -14.43 5.66 8.42
N GLU A 214 -14.95 4.98 9.45
CA GLU A 214 -14.69 5.33 10.85
C GLU A 214 -13.33 4.81 11.35
N ALA A 215 -12.93 3.61 10.95
CA ALA A 215 -11.71 2.96 11.44
C ALA A 215 -10.42 3.43 10.74
N LEU A 216 -10.53 3.98 9.54
CA LEU A 216 -9.40 4.28 8.66
C LEU A 216 -9.15 5.79 8.59
N PRO A 217 -7.88 6.21 8.39
CA PRO A 217 -7.53 7.61 8.25
C PRO A 217 -8.13 8.20 6.98
N GLU A 218 -8.40 9.51 7.00
CA GLU A 218 -8.81 10.25 5.80
C GLU A 218 -7.84 10.00 4.64
N GLY A 219 -8.41 9.75 3.45
CA GLY A 219 -7.63 9.56 2.24
C GLY A 219 -7.08 8.14 2.02
N PHE A 220 -7.43 7.19 2.88
CA PHE A 220 -7.16 5.76 2.70
C PHE A 220 -7.84 5.17 1.45
N ASP A 221 -8.98 5.73 1.07
CA ASP A 221 -9.90 5.25 0.02
C ASP A 221 -9.69 5.93 -1.35
N HIS A 222 -9.31 7.21 -1.39
CA HIS A 222 -9.47 8.02 -2.61
C HIS A 222 -8.24 8.79 -3.07
N THR A 223 -7.25 9.05 -2.21
CA THR A 223 -6.20 10.01 -2.57
C THR A 223 -5.21 9.47 -3.60
N ALA A 224 -5.17 8.15 -3.76
CA ALA A 224 -4.26 7.49 -4.66
C ALA A 224 -4.60 7.78 -6.13
N LEU A 225 -5.81 7.42 -6.55
CA LEU A 225 -6.18 7.54 -7.96
C LEU A 225 -6.46 8.98 -8.37
N ASP A 226 -7.09 9.77 -7.49
CA ASP A 226 -7.37 11.17 -7.79
C ASP A 226 -6.09 11.95 -8.01
N ARG A 227 -5.02 11.72 -7.23
CA ARG A 227 -3.71 12.33 -7.50
C ARG A 227 -3.15 11.90 -8.86
N LEU A 228 -3.28 10.62 -9.21
CA LEU A 228 -2.74 10.09 -10.47
C LEU A 228 -3.53 10.55 -11.71
N LEU A 229 -4.84 10.73 -11.60
CA LEU A 229 -5.71 11.25 -12.66
C LEU A 229 -5.63 12.78 -12.77
N THR A 230 -5.57 13.51 -11.66
CA THR A 230 -5.45 14.99 -11.65
C THR A 230 -4.10 15.45 -12.19
N ASP A 231 -3.03 14.67 -12.01
CA ASP A 231 -1.73 14.95 -12.63
C ASP A 231 -1.78 14.90 -14.16
N ARG A 232 -2.71 14.13 -14.76
CA ARG A 232 -2.94 14.15 -16.22
C ARG A 232 -3.41 15.52 -16.67
N GLU A 233 -4.30 16.15 -15.90
CA GLU A 233 -4.79 17.50 -16.19
C GLU A 233 -3.71 18.54 -15.92
N ARG A 234 -2.98 18.46 -14.80
CA ARG A 234 -1.89 19.41 -14.49
C ARG A 234 -0.72 19.35 -15.46
N ALA A 235 -0.34 18.15 -15.93
CA ALA A 235 0.70 18.00 -16.95
C ALA A 235 0.22 18.36 -18.37
N ALA A 236 -1.09 18.45 -18.57
CA ALA A 236 -1.74 18.83 -19.82
C ALA A 236 -2.38 20.22 -19.78
N ILE A 237 -2.05 21.07 -18.79
CA ILE A 237 -2.27 22.51 -18.91
C ILE A 237 -1.11 23.04 -19.75
N PRO A 238 -1.23 23.22 -21.08
CA PRO A 238 -0.36 24.18 -21.75
C PRO A 238 -0.54 25.49 -20.99
N PHE A 239 0.53 26.26 -20.82
CA PHE A 239 0.43 27.64 -20.37
C PHE A 239 -0.57 28.37 -21.28
N HIS A 240 -1.84 28.37 -20.91
CA HIS A 240 -2.84 29.22 -21.51
C HIS A 240 -2.72 30.51 -20.74
N GLU A 241 -2.00 31.47 -21.32
CA GLU A 241 -2.10 32.85 -20.91
C GLU A 241 -3.60 33.22 -20.98
N THR A 242 -4.22 33.36 -19.81
CA THR A 242 -5.66 33.60 -19.67
C THR A 242 -6.04 35.03 -20.11
N ASN A 243 -5.04 35.86 -20.37
CA ASN A 243 -5.20 37.23 -20.82
C ASN A 243 -4.52 37.44 -22.18
N PRO A 244 -5.27 37.46 -23.29
CA PRO A 244 -4.72 37.63 -24.64
C PRO A 244 -4.10 39.01 -24.90
N GLU A 245 -4.27 39.98 -23.98
CA GLU A 245 -3.64 41.31 -24.06
C GLU A 245 -2.36 41.42 -23.23
N ARG A 246 -1.97 40.36 -22.53
CA ARG A 246 -0.76 40.35 -21.72
C ARG A 246 0.46 40.19 -22.62
N ASP A 247 1.10 41.31 -22.89
CA ASP A 247 2.40 41.38 -23.56
C ASP A 247 3.51 40.90 -22.62
N ASP A 248 4.28 39.90 -23.03
CA ASP A 248 5.43 39.37 -22.28
C ASP A 248 6.46 40.47 -21.95
N ALA A 249 6.48 41.57 -22.72
CA ALA A 249 7.31 42.74 -22.42
C ALA A 249 6.89 43.49 -21.14
N ARG A 250 5.73 43.16 -20.55
CA ARG A 250 5.22 43.70 -19.27
C ARG A 250 5.42 42.75 -18.09
N LEU A 251 6.08 41.62 -18.28
CA LEU A 251 6.50 40.76 -17.16
C LEU A 251 7.70 41.41 -16.45
N TYR A 252 7.41 42.23 -15.44
CA TYR A 252 8.45 42.80 -14.59
C TYR A 252 8.93 41.73 -13.61
N TRP A 253 10.21 41.37 -13.69
CA TRP A 253 10.83 40.52 -12.69
C TRP A 253 10.88 41.24 -11.35
N ASN A 254 10.01 40.83 -10.41
CA ASN A 254 10.04 41.34 -9.05
C ASN A 254 10.86 40.40 -8.15
N GLY A 255 12.12 40.76 -7.91
CA GLY A 255 13.01 40.00 -7.02
C GLY A 255 12.48 39.82 -5.59
N ALA A 256 11.54 40.65 -5.14
CA ALA A 256 10.94 40.53 -3.80
C ALA A 256 9.83 39.47 -3.71
N ALA A 257 9.29 38.99 -4.84
CA ALA A 257 8.26 37.96 -4.90
C ALA A 257 8.82 36.57 -5.25
N VAL A 258 10.14 36.43 -5.29
CA VAL A 258 10.80 35.16 -5.59
C VAL A 258 10.68 34.25 -4.38
N VAL A 259 9.92 33.16 -4.54
CA VAL A 259 9.97 32.02 -3.62
C VAL A 259 11.14 31.14 -4.07
N VAL A 260 12.29 31.32 -3.43
CA VAL A 260 13.45 30.43 -3.64
C VAL A 260 13.18 29.16 -2.84
N GLY A 261 12.95 28.05 -3.52
CA GLY A 261 12.89 26.73 -2.88
C GLY A 261 14.27 26.37 -2.30
N PRO A 262 14.33 25.59 -1.21
CA PRO A 262 15.61 25.22 -0.62
C PRO A 262 16.46 24.47 -1.63
N VAL A 263 17.69 24.98 -1.86
CA VAL A 263 18.75 24.24 -2.51
C VAL A 263 19.21 23.19 -1.50
N ALA A 264 19.04 21.91 -1.81
CA ALA A 264 19.59 20.84 -1.00
C ALA A 264 21.12 20.86 -1.18
N ASP A 265 21.84 21.14 -0.11
CA ASP A 265 23.29 20.88 0.01
C ASP A 265 23.58 19.37 0.04
#